data_AF-A0A367FAL5-F1
#
_entry.id   AF-A0A367FAL5-F1
#
_cell.length_a   1.000
_cell.length_b   1.000
_cell.length_c   1.000
_cell.angle_alpha   90.00
_cell.angle_beta   90.00
_cell.angle_gamma   90.00
#
_symmetry.space_group_name_H-M   'P 1'
#
loop_
_entity.id
_entity.type
_entity.pdbx_description
1 polymer ?
#
loop_
_entity_poly.entity_id
_entity_poly.type
_entity_poly.pdbx_seq_one_letter_code
_entity_poly.pdbx_strand_id
1 'polypeptide(L)' 'MPRRLFTSESVTEGHPDKIADQISDAVLDAMLKGDPKSRVAVETLI' A
#
# COMPACT_ATOMS: atom_id res chain seq x y z
N MET A 1 -8.15 -35.63 9.25
CA MET A 1 -8.30 -34.19 9.58
C MET A 1 -9.50 -33.65 8.80
N PRO A 2 -10.43 -32.89 9.40
CA PRO A 2 -11.55 -32.33 8.66
C PRO A 2 -11.06 -31.26 7.67
N ARG A 3 -11.65 -31.23 6.48
CA ARG A 3 -11.34 -30.23 5.44
C ARG A 3 -11.94 -28.88 5.88
N ARG A 4 -11.09 -27.90 6.17
CA ARG A 4 -11.51 -26.52 6.48
C ARG A 4 -11.78 -25.77 5.17
N LEU A 5 -12.86 -24.99 5.14
CA LEU A 5 -13.11 -24.01 4.08
C LEU A 5 -12.44 -22.69 4.49
N PHE A 6 -11.74 -22.06 3.54
CA PHE A 6 -11.09 -20.77 3.71
C PHE A 6 -11.40 -19.91 2.48
N THR A 7 -11.63 -18.63 2.69
CA THR A 7 -11.92 -17.68 1.62
C THR A 7 -11.06 -16.44 1.83
N SER A 8 -10.59 -15.87 0.72
CA SER A 8 -9.81 -14.64 0.66
C SER A 8 -10.30 -13.83 -0.52
N GLU A 9 -10.10 -12.52 -0.46
CA GLU A 9 -10.35 -11.58 -1.56
C GLU A 9 -9.10 -10.76 -1.87
N SER A 10 -9.14 -10.05 -2.99
CA SER A 10 -8.13 -9.08 -3.42
C SER A 10 -8.84 -8.01 -4.25
N VAL A 11 -8.25 -6.82 -4.31
CA VAL A 11 -8.72 -5.70 -5.12
C VAL A 11 -7.65 -5.33 -6.14
N THR A 12 -8.07 -4.75 -7.26
CA THR A 12 -7.14 -4.32 -8.31
C THR A 12 -6.42 -3.03 -7.93
N GLU A 13 -5.36 -2.71 -8.67
CA GLU A 13 -4.61 -1.44 -8.54
C GLU A 13 -5.48 -0.19 -8.70
N GLY A 14 -6.65 -0.30 -9.35
CA GLY A 14 -7.60 0.79 -9.53
C GLY A 14 -8.61 0.97 -8.40
N HIS A 15 -8.59 0.12 -7.37
CA HIS A 15 -9.44 0.33 -6.19
C HIS A 15 -8.99 1.60 -5.46
N PRO A 16 -9.91 2.49 -5.01
CA PRO A 16 -9.55 3.76 -4.37
C PRO A 16 -8.51 3.63 -3.26
N ASP A 17 -8.68 2.64 -2.37
CA ASP A 17 -7.69 2.35 -1.31
C ASP A 17 -6.32 1.96 -1.86
N LYS A 18 -6.26 1.16 -2.94
CA LYS A 18 -4.99 0.79 -3.57
C LYS A 18 -4.36 1.94 -4.34
N ILE A 19 -5.15 2.88 -4.85
CA ILE A 19 -4.63 4.11 -5.44
C ILE A 19 -4.03 4.99 -4.33
N ALA A 20 -4.69 5.11 -3.19
CA ALA A 20 -4.16 5.83 -2.02
C ALA A 20 -2.84 5.21 -1.53
N ASP A 21 -2.78 3.88 -1.40
CA ASP A 21 -1.56 3.14 -1.08
C ASP A 21 -0.42 3.47 -2.06
N GLN A 22 -0.69 3.38 -3.37
CA GLN A 22 0.30 3.64 -4.42
C GLN A 22 0.84 5.07 -4.39
N ILE A 23 -0.01 6.07 -4.12
CA ILE A 23 0.42 7.47 -4.02
C ILE A 23 1.30 7.66 -2.77
N SER A 24 0.89 7.13 -1.61
CA SER A 24 1.66 7.21 -0.38
C SER A 24 3.04 6.54 -0.52
N ASP A 25 3.10 5.36 -1.13
CA ASP A 25 4.34 4.62 -1.38
C ASP A 25 5.25 5.32 -2.40
N ALA A 26 4.68 5.92 -3.45
CA ALA A 26 5.47 6.69 -4.41
C ALA A 26 6.20 7.88 -3.75
N VAL A 27 5.59 8.52 -2.75
CA VAL A 27 6.24 9.57 -1.96
C VAL A 27 7.34 8.98 -1.07
N LEU A 28 7.07 7.86 -0.40
CA LEU A 28 8.07 7.15 0.41
C LEU A 28 9.30 6.79 -0.43
N ASP A 29 9.11 6.21 -1.61
CA ASP A 29 10.18 5.82 -2.53
C ASP A 29 11.03 7.03 -2.95
N ALA A 30 10.39 8.14 -3.29
CA ALA A 30 11.10 9.36 -3.66
C ALA A 30 11.94 9.92 -2.51
N MET A 31 11.40 9.88 -1.28
CA MET A 31 12.11 10.32 -0.07
C MET A 31 13.29 9.39 0.25
N LEU A 32 13.10 8.07 0.24
CA LEU A 32 14.16 7.09 0.51
C LEU A 32 15.26 7.11 -0.56
N LYS A 33 14.92 7.44 -1.81
CA LYS A 33 15.90 7.62 -2.89
C LYS A 33 16.83 8.82 -2.64
N GLY A 34 16.29 9.90 -2.05
CA GLY A 34 17.07 11.11 -1.73
C GLY A 34 17.82 11.00 -0.40
N ASP A 35 17.18 10.45 0.63
CA ASP A 35 17.73 10.21 1.96
C ASP A 35 17.19 8.88 2.53
N PRO A 36 18.02 7.83 2.64
CA PRO A 36 17.62 6.55 3.22
C PRO A 36 17.19 6.62 4.70
N LYS A 37 17.44 7.73 5.41
CA LYS A 37 17.00 7.96 6.79
C LYS A 37 15.76 8.85 6.90
N SER A 38 15.11 9.13 5.77
CA SER A 38 13.88 9.92 5.72
C SER A 38 12.84 9.37 6.69
N ARG A 39 12.24 10.27 7.49
CA ARG A 39 11.09 9.95 8.33
C ARG A 39 9.83 10.30 7.56
N VAL A 40 9.07 9.30 7.14
CA VAL A 40 7.91 9.45 6.24
C VAL A 40 6.68 8.84 6.91
N ALA A 41 5.58 9.61 6.93
CA ALA A 41 4.26 9.19 7.41
C ALA A 41 3.21 9.93 6.55
N VAL A 42 3.07 9.48 5.31
CA VAL A 42 2.23 10.12 4.28
C VAL A 42 0.92 9.35 4.17
N GLU A 43 -0.18 10.09 4.26
CA GLU A 43 -1.54 9.57 4.12
C GLU A 43 -2.21 10.23 2.92
N THR A 44 -2.94 9.45 2.12
CA THR A 44 -3.60 9.93 0.90
C THR A 44 -5.11 9.70 1.00
N LEU A 45 -5.91 10.74 0.71
CA LEU A 45 -7.36 10.67 0.60
C LEU A 45 -7.76 10.98 -0.85
N ILE A 46 -8.61 10.13 -1.44
CA ILE A 46 -9.08 10.21 -2.82
C ILE A 46 -10.57 9.92 -2.88
#